data_AF-A0A923S8P2-F1
#
_entry.id   AF-A0A923S8P2-F1
#
_cell.length_a   1.000
_cell.length_b   1.000
_cell.length_c   1.000
_cell.angle_alpha   90.00
_cell.angle_beta   90.00
_cell.angle_gamma   90.00
#
_symmetry.space_group_name_H-M   'P 1'
#
loop_
_entity.id
_entity.type
_entity.pdbx_description
1 polymer ?
#
loop_
_entity_poly.entity_id
_entity_poly.type
_entity_poly.pdbx_seq_one_letter_code
_entity_poly.pdbx_strand_id
1 'polypeptide(L)'
;MARSHAIVEPEPLTQQNCRAWNLEYDYYLTVQTNGGAWEYAPYQGDCCLLERGKIDAPELMIEEARDEIMYTHNLRNKDCIPLTQEEFTQKLADRNEIQSYRMKQFQQSGHDCYLVMQLHQDADPALRFAAMRYLNKQNLAPSIENYEILYRGNLPEGKRSVPQAELLEQLYQKFNFACPTDYHGHSLSVSDVIMLNQDGKISAHYVDSIGFKELPGFLDKKQERSSVLQTLKEKCDAPECNPIVCRKARAEHEL
;
A
#
# COMPACT_ATOMS: atom_id res chain seq x y z
N MET A 1 -52.04 40.18 26.41
CA MET A 1 -51.58 39.03 25.60
C MET A 1 -50.18 39.36 25.09
N ALA A 2 -49.14 38.97 25.84
CA ALA A 2 -47.75 39.20 25.46
C ALA A 2 -47.30 38.03 24.57
N ARG A 3 -46.91 38.33 23.33
CA ARG A 3 -46.31 37.35 22.42
C ARG A 3 -44.89 37.10 22.90
N SER A 4 -44.66 35.92 23.46
CA SER A 4 -43.32 35.39 23.75
C SER A 4 -42.60 35.18 22.42
N HIS A 5 -41.71 36.11 22.07
CA HIS A 5 -40.66 35.86 21.10
C HIS A 5 -39.72 34.82 21.71
N ALA A 6 -39.94 33.55 21.34
CA ALA A 6 -38.92 32.53 21.49
C ALA A 6 -37.76 32.93 20.56
N ILE A 7 -36.73 33.54 21.14
CA ILE A 7 -35.40 33.57 20.54
C ILE A 7 -34.99 32.10 20.54
N VAL A 8 -35.12 31.47 19.37
CA VAL A 8 -34.48 30.18 19.13
C VAL A 8 -32.99 30.50 19.16
N GLU A 9 -32.34 30.23 20.30
CA GLU A 9 -30.89 30.12 20.29
C GLU A 9 -30.55 29.09 19.23
N PRO A 10 -29.68 29.41 18.24
CA PRO A 10 -29.22 28.38 17.33
C PRO A 10 -28.58 27.29 18.17
N GLU A 11 -29.06 26.05 18.04
CA GLU A 11 -28.34 24.89 18.53
C GLU A 11 -26.86 25.06 18.17
N PRO A 12 -25.91 24.85 19.11
CA PRO A 12 -24.51 24.95 18.75
C PRO A 12 -24.27 23.97 17.62
N LEU A 13 -24.06 24.51 16.42
CA LEU A 13 -23.50 23.78 15.28
C LEU A 13 -22.36 22.98 15.88
N THR A 14 -22.45 21.67 15.81
CA THR A 14 -21.52 20.75 16.45
C THR A 14 -20.13 21.10 15.92
N GLN A 15 -19.42 21.93 16.68
CA GLN A 15 -18.08 22.42 16.38
C GLN A 15 -17.16 21.22 16.59
N GLN A 16 -17.17 20.32 15.62
CA GLN A 16 -16.18 19.26 15.54
C GLN A 16 -14.86 19.96 15.28
N ASN A 17 -14.12 20.18 16.36
CA ASN A 17 -12.80 20.78 16.39
C ASN A 17 -11.73 19.89 15.73
N CYS A 18 -12.13 18.71 15.22
CA CYS A 18 -11.30 17.77 14.48
C CYS A 18 -12.20 16.96 13.54
N ARG A 19 -11.78 16.79 12.28
CA ARG A 19 -12.42 15.88 11.32
C ARG A 19 -11.40 15.31 10.32
N ALA A 20 -11.67 14.10 9.85
CA ALA A 20 -10.94 13.45 8.78
C ALA A 20 -11.83 13.32 7.53
N TRP A 21 -11.21 13.34 6.35
CA TRP A 21 -11.85 13.04 5.08
C TRP A 21 -11.04 12.03 4.29
N ASN A 22 -11.72 11.15 3.57
CA ASN A 22 -11.19 10.42 2.44
C ASN A 22 -11.49 11.23 1.17
N LEU A 23 -10.42 11.58 0.45
CA LEU A 23 -10.47 12.39 -0.76
C LEU A 23 -10.36 11.46 -1.98
N GLU A 24 -11.53 10.99 -2.44
CA GLU A 24 -11.70 10.21 -3.67
C GLU A 24 -10.76 9.01 -3.76
N TYR A 25 -10.55 8.30 -2.66
CA TYR A 25 -9.61 7.20 -2.69
C TYR A 25 -8.28 7.67 -2.11
N ASP A 26 -7.68 8.57 -2.90
CA ASP A 26 -6.24 8.75 -3.09
C ASP A 26 -5.50 9.45 -1.97
N TYR A 27 -6.22 10.16 -1.12
CA TYR A 27 -5.67 10.95 -0.05
C TYR A 27 -6.60 10.91 1.14
N TYR A 28 -6.02 11.10 2.32
CA TYR A 28 -6.78 11.49 3.49
C TYR A 28 -6.40 12.91 3.88
N LEU A 29 -7.30 13.60 4.56
CA LEU A 29 -7.02 14.90 5.13
C LEU A 29 -7.56 14.92 6.54
N THR A 30 -6.73 15.26 7.52
CA THR A 30 -7.19 15.64 8.85
C THR A 30 -7.08 17.14 9.01
N VAL A 31 -8.10 17.74 9.62
CA VAL A 31 -8.12 19.15 9.99
C VAL A 31 -8.58 19.23 11.44
N GLN A 32 -7.86 19.99 12.26
CA GLN A 32 -8.18 20.20 13.65
C GLN A 32 -7.87 21.65 14.06
N THR A 33 -8.56 22.16 15.07
CA THR A 33 -8.24 23.48 15.63
C THR A 33 -7.33 23.34 16.86
N ASN A 34 -6.28 24.15 16.90
CA ASN A 34 -5.38 24.27 18.04
C ASN A 34 -5.13 25.76 18.35
N GLY A 35 -5.65 26.23 19.48
CA GLY A 35 -5.36 27.58 19.98
C GLY A 35 -5.80 28.74 19.08
N GLY A 36 -6.86 28.57 18.28
CA GLY A 36 -7.38 29.62 17.38
C GLY A 36 -6.76 29.61 15.98
N ALA A 37 -6.19 28.49 15.56
CA ALA A 37 -5.77 28.28 14.19
C ALA A 37 -6.05 26.84 13.76
N TRP A 38 -6.19 26.62 12.44
CA TRP A 38 -6.45 25.31 11.87
C TRP A 38 -5.13 24.61 11.57
N GLU A 39 -4.87 23.49 12.22
CA GLU A 39 -3.81 22.55 11.85
C GLU A 39 -4.38 21.52 10.89
N TYR A 40 -3.58 21.15 9.89
CA TYR A 40 -3.98 20.12 8.95
C TYR A 40 -2.84 19.18 8.60
N ALA A 41 -3.22 17.98 8.18
CA ALA A 41 -2.30 16.98 7.70
C ALA A 41 -2.94 16.24 6.52
N PRO A 42 -2.48 16.45 5.28
CA PRO A 42 -2.83 15.59 4.18
C PRO A 42 -1.98 14.33 4.25
N TYR A 43 -2.59 13.22 3.93
CA TYR A 43 -1.99 11.90 3.82
C TYR A 43 -2.24 11.40 2.41
N GLN A 44 -1.30 10.64 1.87
CA GLN A 44 -1.58 9.82 0.70
C GLN A 44 -2.49 8.65 1.13
N GLY A 45 -3.17 8.01 0.18
CA GLY A 45 -4.17 6.98 0.48
C GLY A 45 -3.59 5.71 1.13
N ASP A 46 -2.27 5.61 1.20
CA ASP A 46 -1.55 4.62 2.00
C ASP A 46 -1.26 5.08 3.42
N CYS A 47 -1.90 6.16 3.85
CA CYS A 47 -1.74 6.77 5.16
C CYS A 47 -0.34 7.36 5.42
N CYS A 48 0.50 7.55 4.40
CA CYS A 48 1.74 8.30 4.52
C CYS A 48 1.45 9.80 4.68
N LEU A 49 1.95 10.38 5.76
CA LEU A 49 1.82 11.82 6.03
C LEU A 49 2.62 12.61 5.00
N LEU A 50 1.95 13.47 4.23
CA LEU A 50 2.61 14.33 3.26
C LEU A 50 3.23 15.55 3.94
N GLU A 51 2.45 16.24 4.76
CA GLU A 51 2.92 17.40 5.50
C GLU A 51 2.08 17.68 6.75
N ARG A 52 2.57 18.59 7.60
CA ARG A 52 1.78 19.23 8.64
C ARG A 52 1.78 20.71 8.37
N GLY A 53 0.60 21.26 8.14
CA GLY A 53 0.42 22.68 7.86
C GLY A 53 -0.49 23.35 8.86
N LYS A 54 -0.55 24.68 8.76
CA LYS A 54 -1.35 25.54 9.60
C LYS A 54 -1.99 26.65 8.77
N ILE A 55 -3.23 26.99 9.10
CA ILE A 55 -3.96 28.13 8.55
C ILE A 55 -4.37 29.04 9.72
N ASP A 56 -3.84 30.26 9.73
CA ASP A 56 -4.16 31.29 10.71
C ASP A 56 -5.43 32.05 10.28
N ALA A 57 -6.56 31.35 10.29
CA ALA A 57 -7.89 31.89 9.98
C ALA A 57 -8.95 31.27 10.92
N PRO A 58 -8.96 31.64 12.21
CA PRO A 58 -9.90 31.11 13.21
C PRO A 58 -11.37 31.28 12.88
N GLU A 59 -11.69 32.25 12.03
CA GLU A 59 -13.04 32.59 11.58
C GLU A 59 -13.63 31.57 10.61
N LEU A 60 -12.79 30.76 9.95
CA LEU A 60 -13.25 29.75 9.01
C LEU A 60 -13.93 28.58 9.72
N MET A 61 -14.98 28.05 9.12
CA MET A 61 -15.54 26.74 9.46
C MET A 61 -14.59 25.63 8.99
N ILE A 62 -14.68 24.45 9.60
CA ILE A 62 -13.77 23.35 9.29
C ILE A 62 -13.87 22.89 7.82
N GLU A 63 -15.05 22.99 7.20
CA GLU A 63 -15.25 22.71 5.77
C GLU A 63 -14.60 23.78 4.86
N GLU A 64 -14.61 25.05 5.28
CA GLU A 64 -13.95 26.13 4.54
C GLU A 64 -12.43 26.01 4.64
N ALA A 65 -11.92 25.69 5.84
CA ALA A 65 -10.52 25.36 6.04
C ALA A 65 -10.10 24.16 5.16
N ARG A 66 -10.92 23.10 5.11
CA ARG A 66 -10.71 21.96 4.19
C ARG A 66 -10.61 22.42 2.74
N ASP A 67 -11.54 23.23 2.26
CA ASP A 67 -11.59 23.66 0.86
C ASP A 67 -10.37 24.52 0.47
N GLU A 68 -9.90 25.38 1.38
CA GLU A 68 -8.65 26.15 1.22
C GLU A 68 -7.40 25.24 1.16
N ILE A 69 -7.36 24.21 2.02
CA ILE A 69 -6.27 23.22 2.00
C ILE A 69 -6.29 22.47 0.67
N MET A 70 -7.47 21.99 0.24
CA MET A 70 -7.63 21.32 -1.04
C MET A 70 -7.29 22.23 -2.22
N TYR A 71 -7.58 23.53 -2.12
CA TYR A 71 -7.20 24.53 -3.11
C TYR A 71 -5.68 24.59 -3.29
N THR A 72 -4.97 24.70 -2.17
CA THR A 72 -3.52 24.85 -2.09
C THR A 72 -2.78 23.59 -2.57
N HIS A 73 -3.36 22.42 -2.30
CA HIS A 73 -2.76 21.12 -2.62
C HIS A 73 -3.19 20.56 -3.98
N ASN A 74 -3.92 21.33 -4.80
CA ASN A 74 -4.47 20.88 -6.09
C ASN A 74 -5.38 19.63 -5.99
N LEU A 75 -6.17 19.51 -4.91
CA LEU A 75 -7.06 18.38 -4.62
C LEU A 75 -8.55 18.68 -4.91
N ARG A 76 -8.88 19.80 -5.57
CA ARG A 76 -10.25 20.36 -5.64
C ARG A 76 -11.31 19.50 -6.34
N ASN A 77 -10.90 18.56 -7.18
CA ASN A 77 -11.84 17.73 -7.95
C ASN A 77 -12.15 16.39 -7.25
N LYS A 78 -11.74 16.23 -5.99
CA LYS A 78 -11.88 14.98 -5.25
C LYS A 78 -13.15 14.98 -4.40
N ASP A 79 -13.90 13.88 -4.46
CA ASP A 79 -15.01 13.62 -3.54
C ASP A 79 -14.53 13.58 -2.09
N CYS A 80 -15.21 14.30 -1.20
CA CYS A 80 -14.89 14.36 0.22
C CYS A 80 -15.82 13.47 1.03
N ILE A 81 -15.39 12.25 1.35
CA ILE A 81 -16.15 11.34 2.20
C ILE A 81 -15.71 11.59 3.65
N PRO A 82 -16.58 12.11 4.53
CA PRO A 82 -16.21 12.33 5.93
C PRO A 82 -15.92 11.00 6.62
N LEU A 83 -14.86 10.99 7.42
CA LEU A 83 -14.46 9.89 8.28
C LEU A 83 -14.46 10.35 9.74
N THR A 84 -14.84 9.45 10.63
CA THR A 84 -14.58 9.61 12.06
C THR A 84 -13.09 9.44 12.35
N GLN A 85 -12.62 10.01 13.46
CA GLN A 85 -11.24 9.83 13.89
C GLN A 85 -10.91 8.34 14.14
N GLU A 86 -11.88 7.55 14.60
CA GLU A 86 -11.71 6.12 14.81
C GLU A 86 -11.54 5.36 13.50
N GLU A 87 -12.39 5.61 12.49
CA GLU A 87 -12.25 5.02 11.16
C GLU A 87 -10.92 5.39 10.50
N PHE A 88 -10.48 6.65 10.62
CA PHE A 88 -9.18 7.06 10.12
C PHE A 88 -8.02 6.38 10.86
N THR A 89 -8.10 6.28 12.20
CA THR A 89 -7.09 5.60 13.01
C THR A 89 -7.03 4.10 12.71
N GLN A 90 -8.17 3.48 12.45
CA GLN A 90 -8.23 2.07 12.05
C GLN A 90 -7.59 1.86 10.66
N LYS A 91 -7.82 2.77 9.71
CA LYS A 91 -7.16 2.77 8.39
C LYS A 91 -5.65 2.95 8.49
N LEU A 92 -5.18 3.83 9.37
CA LEU A 92 -3.75 3.97 9.69
C LEU A 92 -3.15 2.69 10.28
N ALA A 93 -3.94 1.90 10.99
CA ALA A 93 -3.48 0.71 11.72
C ALA A 93 -3.54 -0.59 10.91
N ASP A 94 -4.40 -0.69 9.89
CA ASP A 94 -4.55 -1.90 9.07
C ASP A 94 -3.62 -1.90 7.85
N ARG A 95 -2.44 -2.49 8.04
CA ARG A 95 -1.44 -2.69 6.97
C ARG A 95 -2.01 -3.46 5.76
N ASN A 96 -2.90 -4.43 5.95
CA ASN A 96 -3.46 -5.21 4.84
C ASN A 96 -4.46 -4.38 4.03
N GLU A 97 -5.22 -3.52 4.70
CA GLU A 97 -6.10 -2.56 4.04
C GLU A 97 -5.26 -1.58 3.20
N ILE A 98 -4.16 -1.05 3.74
CA ILE A 98 -3.22 -0.16 3.02
C ILE A 98 -2.63 -0.83 1.76
N GLN A 99 -2.21 -2.09 1.85
CA GLN A 99 -1.69 -2.84 0.70
C GLN A 99 -2.76 -3.07 -0.38
N SER A 100 -3.95 -3.50 0.04
CA SER A 100 -5.11 -3.69 -0.85
C SER A 100 -5.50 -2.39 -1.53
N TYR A 101 -5.41 -1.30 -0.80
CA TYR A 101 -5.69 0.04 -1.24
C TYR A 101 -4.70 0.52 -2.33
N ARG A 102 -3.38 0.45 -2.08
CA ARG A 102 -2.33 0.80 -3.06
C ARG A 102 -2.47 -0.01 -4.35
N MET A 103 -2.79 -1.30 -4.26
CA MET A 103 -3.01 -2.14 -5.43
C MET A 103 -4.24 -1.69 -6.25
N LYS A 104 -5.37 -1.37 -5.58
CA LYS A 104 -6.56 -0.86 -6.27
C LYS A 104 -6.27 0.47 -6.99
N GLN A 105 -5.61 1.41 -6.33
CA GLN A 105 -5.22 2.67 -6.96
C GLN A 105 -4.31 2.49 -8.17
N PHE A 106 -3.38 1.54 -8.08
CA PHE A 106 -2.48 1.23 -9.18
C PHE A 106 -3.27 0.69 -10.36
N GLN A 107 -4.17 -0.26 -10.14
CA GLN A 107 -4.98 -0.89 -11.18
C GLN A 107 -6.01 0.06 -11.80
N GLN A 108 -6.58 0.99 -11.02
CA GLN A 108 -7.70 1.86 -11.42
C GLN A 108 -7.28 3.31 -11.70
N SER A 109 -5.98 3.61 -11.69
CA SER A 109 -5.41 4.96 -11.74
C SER A 109 -5.87 5.85 -12.90
N GLY A 110 -6.36 5.30 -14.02
CA GLY A 110 -6.71 6.06 -15.24
C GLY A 110 -5.52 6.73 -15.93
N HIS A 111 -4.32 6.68 -15.33
CA HIS A 111 -3.09 7.32 -15.75
C HIS A 111 -1.92 6.35 -15.61
N ASP A 112 -0.84 6.58 -16.36
CA ASP A 112 0.35 5.75 -16.27
C ASP A 112 0.99 5.93 -14.87
N CYS A 113 1.21 4.82 -14.16
CA CYS A 113 1.71 4.84 -12.78
C CYS A 113 2.59 3.62 -12.49
N TYR A 114 3.25 3.63 -11.33
CA TYR A 114 4.14 2.56 -10.91
C TYR A 114 4.03 2.29 -9.41
N LEU A 115 4.36 1.06 -9.03
CA LEU A 115 4.57 0.65 -7.65
C LEU A 115 6.03 0.27 -7.43
N VAL A 116 6.53 0.54 -6.22
CA VAL A 116 7.77 -0.06 -5.71
C VAL A 116 7.40 -1.05 -4.62
N MET A 117 7.90 -2.27 -4.74
CA MET A 117 7.65 -3.37 -3.83
C MET A 117 8.96 -3.97 -3.33
N GLN A 118 9.03 -4.27 -2.03
CA GLN A 118 10.18 -4.92 -1.40
C GLN A 118 9.73 -6.13 -0.59
N LEU A 119 10.61 -7.11 -0.41
CA LEU A 119 10.30 -8.31 0.36
C LEU A 119 9.91 -7.95 1.80
N HIS A 120 8.90 -8.64 2.33
CA HIS A 120 8.58 -8.55 3.75
C HIS A 120 9.79 -8.91 4.62
N GLN A 121 9.83 -8.39 5.85
CA GLN A 121 10.91 -8.67 6.80
C GLN A 121 11.01 -10.17 7.15
N ASP A 122 9.89 -10.87 7.16
CA ASP A 122 9.75 -12.30 7.44
C ASP A 122 9.74 -13.19 6.18
N ALA A 123 9.94 -12.62 4.99
CA ALA A 123 10.10 -13.40 3.77
C ALA A 123 11.32 -14.34 3.85
N ASP A 124 11.25 -15.47 3.14
CA ASP A 124 12.33 -16.47 3.08
C ASP A 124 13.68 -15.77 2.79
N PRO A 125 14.70 -15.90 3.66
CA PRO A 125 16.02 -15.34 3.44
C PRO A 125 16.65 -15.75 2.10
N ALA A 126 16.29 -16.90 1.53
CA ALA A 126 16.75 -17.35 0.22
C ALA A 126 16.28 -16.46 -0.95
N LEU A 127 15.26 -15.62 -0.75
CA LEU A 127 14.78 -14.66 -1.74
C LEU A 127 15.54 -13.33 -1.69
N ARG A 128 16.17 -12.99 -0.57
CA ARG A 128 16.84 -11.71 -0.36
C ARG A 128 18.11 -11.61 -1.19
N PHE A 129 18.22 -10.54 -1.99
CA PHE A 129 19.36 -10.29 -2.87
C PHE A 129 19.64 -11.44 -3.88
N ALA A 130 18.62 -12.25 -4.16
CA ALA A 130 18.77 -13.50 -4.90
C ALA A 130 18.51 -13.31 -6.41
N ALA A 131 19.56 -13.12 -7.20
CA ALA A 131 19.44 -12.97 -8.66
C ALA A 131 18.58 -14.07 -9.32
N MET A 132 17.90 -13.74 -10.43
CA MET A 132 16.96 -14.67 -11.08
C MET A 132 17.60 -16.00 -11.49
N ARG A 133 18.89 -15.98 -11.84
CA ARG A 133 19.66 -17.21 -12.15
C ARG A 133 19.70 -18.17 -10.96
N TYR A 134 19.85 -17.65 -9.74
CA TYR A 134 19.85 -18.47 -8.52
C TYR A 134 18.45 -19.00 -8.23
N LEU A 135 17.43 -18.14 -8.29
CA LEU A 135 16.03 -18.54 -8.03
C LEU A 135 15.61 -19.67 -8.97
N ASN A 136 15.89 -19.53 -10.27
CA ASN A 136 15.60 -20.57 -11.26
C ASN A 136 16.31 -21.89 -10.96
N LYS A 137 17.56 -21.85 -10.47
CA LYS A 137 18.33 -23.06 -10.10
C LYS A 137 17.71 -23.79 -8.91
N GLN A 138 17.11 -23.05 -7.97
CA GLN A 138 16.45 -23.59 -6.79
C GLN A 138 14.97 -23.92 -7.03
N ASN A 139 14.47 -23.75 -8.26
CA ASN A 139 13.04 -23.81 -8.60
C ASN A 139 12.18 -22.87 -7.73
N LEU A 140 12.74 -21.75 -7.31
CA LEU A 140 12.05 -20.68 -6.59
C LEU A 140 11.59 -19.62 -7.59
N ALA A 141 10.48 -18.96 -7.28
CA ALA A 141 9.98 -17.81 -8.04
C ALA A 141 9.48 -16.73 -7.07
N PRO A 142 9.72 -15.44 -7.37
CA PRO A 142 9.06 -14.37 -6.65
C PRO A 142 7.54 -14.51 -6.75
N SER A 143 6.85 -14.43 -5.61
CA SER A 143 5.39 -14.35 -5.51
C SER A 143 5.04 -13.04 -4.82
N ILE A 144 3.97 -12.39 -5.29
CA ILE A 144 3.50 -11.12 -4.74
C ILE A 144 3.22 -11.17 -3.23
N GLU A 145 2.83 -12.32 -2.69
CA GLU A 145 2.53 -12.49 -1.26
C GLU A 145 3.77 -12.31 -0.37
N ASN A 146 4.97 -12.39 -0.93
CA ASN A 146 6.21 -12.18 -0.18
C ASN A 146 6.63 -10.69 -0.15
N TYR A 147 5.88 -9.81 -0.81
CA TYR A 147 6.24 -8.41 -1.00
C TYR A 147 5.25 -7.45 -0.35
N GLU A 148 5.79 -6.35 0.14
CA GLU A 148 5.06 -5.16 0.53
C GLU A 148 5.20 -4.10 -0.56
N ILE A 149 4.08 -3.51 -0.98
CA ILE A 149 4.04 -2.27 -1.74
C ILE A 149 4.45 -1.15 -0.79
N LEU A 150 5.51 -0.41 -1.12
CA LEU A 150 6.06 0.67 -0.31
C LEU A 150 5.85 2.05 -0.92
N TYR A 151 5.57 2.11 -2.21
CA TYR A 151 5.36 3.38 -2.90
C TYR A 151 4.42 3.22 -4.09
N ARG A 152 3.60 4.25 -4.32
CA ARG A 152 2.87 4.45 -5.58
C ARG A 152 3.22 5.83 -6.14
N GLY A 153 3.68 5.87 -7.38
CA GLY A 153 3.95 7.13 -8.08
C GLY A 153 3.28 7.19 -9.45
N ASN A 154 3.02 8.40 -9.92
CA ASN A 154 2.61 8.62 -11.31
C ASN A 154 3.85 8.66 -12.21
N LEU A 155 3.72 8.11 -13.41
CA LEU A 155 4.72 8.27 -14.47
C LEU A 155 4.53 9.65 -15.13
N PRO A 156 5.59 10.42 -15.40
CA PRO A 156 5.47 11.71 -16.09
C PRO A 156 4.77 11.57 -17.44
N GLU A 157 3.92 12.54 -17.79
CA GLU A 157 3.28 12.61 -19.10
C GLU A 157 4.33 12.60 -20.23
N GLY A 158 4.06 11.86 -21.30
CA GLY A 158 4.99 11.72 -22.43
C GLY A 158 6.07 10.64 -22.28
N LYS A 159 6.17 9.95 -21.13
CA LYS A 159 7.07 8.79 -20.96
C LYS A 159 6.66 7.55 -21.76
N ARG A 160 5.52 7.58 -22.44
CA ARG A 160 5.04 6.49 -23.32
C ARG A 160 5.99 6.20 -24.49
N SER A 161 6.76 7.19 -24.93
CA SER A 161 7.74 7.03 -26.01
C SER A 161 9.10 6.52 -25.51
N VAL A 162 9.31 6.46 -24.19
CA VAL A 162 10.56 6.00 -23.59
C VAL A 162 10.57 4.46 -23.57
N PRO A 163 11.65 3.80 -24.04
CA PRO A 163 11.78 2.37 -23.93
C PRO A 163 11.64 1.90 -22.48
N GLN A 164 10.91 0.81 -22.25
CA GLN A 164 10.63 0.31 -20.89
C GLN A 164 11.91 0.10 -20.05
N ALA A 165 12.98 -0.41 -20.66
CA ALA A 165 14.26 -0.59 -19.98
C ALA A 165 14.86 0.73 -19.47
N GLU A 166 14.76 1.80 -20.26
CA GLU A 166 15.22 3.13 -19.86
C GLU A 166 14.31 3.72 -18.78
N LEU A 167 13.00 3.50 -18.86
CA LEU A 167 12.07 3.91 -17.82
C LEU A 167 12.37 3.24 -16.47
N LEU A 168 12.62 1.93 -16.47
CA LEU A 168 12.98 1.18 -15.27
C LEU A 168 14.31 1.69 -14.68
N GLU A 169 15.30 1.98 -15.53
CA GLU A 169 16.57 2.56 -15.10
C GLU A 169 16.39 3.96 -14.47
N GLN A 170 15.53 4.81 -15.05
CA GLN A 170 15.21 6.12 -14.46
C GLN A 170 14.52 5.99 -13.09
N LEU A 171 13.62 5.02 -12.92
CA LEU A 171 13.02 4.74 -11.62
C LEU A 171 14.07 4.24 -10.63
N TYR A 172 14.95 3.33 -11.04
CA TYR A 172 16.06 2.86 -10.21
C TYR A 172 16.95 4.00 -9.72
N GLN A 173 17.35 4.90 -10.62
CA GLN A 173 18.13 6.10 -10.27
C GLN A 173 17.35 7.02 -9.33
N LYS A 174 16.04 7.23 -9.56
CA LYS A 174 15.19 8.04 -8.68
C LYS A 174 15.23 7.52 -7.25
N PHE A 175 14.96 6.24 -7.01
CA PHE A 175 14.92 5.70 -5.64
C PHE A 175 16.29 5.53 -4.98
N ASN A 176 17.38 5.59 -5.74
CA ASN A 176 18.74 5.46 -5.22
C ASN A 176 19.48 6.79 -5.00
N PHE A 177 19.19 7.82 -5.79
CA PHE A 177 19.90 9.10 -5.74
C PHE A 177 19.01 10.30 -5.40
N ALA A 178 17.71 10.22 -5.69
CA ALA A 178 16.76 11.31 -5.50
C ALA A 178 15.45 10.77 -4.89
N CYS A 179 15.61 10.04 -3.80
CA CYS A 179 14.54 9.28 -3.19
C CYS A 179 13.37 10.21 -2.78
N PRO A 180 12.10 9.86 -3.10
CA PRO A 180 10.96 10.63 -2.65
C PRO A 180 10.94 10.78 -1.13
N THR A 181 10.53 11.96 -0.63
CA THR A 181 10.52 12.26 0.81
C THR A 181 9.53 11.40 1.61
N ASP A 182 8.50 10.91 0.92
CA ASP A 182 7.44 10.01 1.39
C ASP A 182 7.76 8.52 1.17
N TYR A 183 8.96 8.19 0.67
CA TYR A 183 9.39 6.80 0.53
C TYR A 183 10.06 6.28 1.80
N HIS A 184 9.55 5.17 2.32
CA HIS A 184 10.03 4.55 3.57
C HIS A 184 10.70 3.19 3.37
N GLY A 185 10.92 2.77 2.12
CA GLY A 185 11.69 1.57 1.80
C GLY A 185 13.20 1.82 1.81
N HIS A 186 13.97 0.74 1.63
CA HIS A 186 15.40 0.88 1.35
C HIS A 186 15.66 1.25 -0.11
N SER A 187 16.87 1.70 -0.44
CA SER A 187 17.29 1.88 -1.84
C SER A 187 16.99 0.64 -2.69
N LEU A 188 16.58 0.85 -3.93
CA LEU A 188 16.29 -0.24 -4.86
C LEU A 188 17.52 -1.12 -5.09
N SER A 189 17.32 -2.42 -4.94
CA SER A 189 18.37 -3.43 -4.95
C SER A 189 17.87 -4.76 -5.52
N VAL A 190 18.78 -5.71 -5.74
CA VAL A 190 18.41 -7.06 -6.18
C VAL A 190 17.36 -7.62 -5.22
N SER A 191 16.32 -8.26 -5.76
CA SER A 191 15.12 -8.74 -5.04
C SER A 191 13.97 -7.77 -4.82
N ASP A 192 14.11 -6.52 -5.24
CA ASP A 192 12.98 -5.60 -5.29
C ASP A 192 12.17 -5.77 -6.58
N VAL A 193 10.92 -5.31 -6.58
CA VAL A 193 10.02 -5.37 -7.74
C VAL A 193 9.45 -3.98 -8.02
N ILE A 194 9.52 -3.58 -9.29
CA ILE A 194 8.81 -2.42 -9.82
C ILE A 194 7.62 -2.93 -10.63
N MET A 195 6.41 -2.51 -10.27
CA MET A 195 5.25 -2.73 -11.13
C MET A 195 4.96 -1.48 -11.95
N LEU A 196 4.65 -1.64 -13.22
CA LEU A 196 4.25 -0.57 -14.13
C LEU A 196 2.81 -0.82 -14.58
N ASN A 197 1.97 0.21 -14.52
CA ASN A 197 0.69 0.25 -15.19
C ASN A 197 0.79 1.34 -16.26
N GLN A 198 0.86 0.94 -17.52
CA GLN A 198 0.98 1.84 -18.67
C GLN A 198 -0.18 1.55 -19.60
N ASP A 199 -1.04 2.54 -19.82
CA ASP A 199 -2.25 2.38 -20.66
C ASP A 199 -3.13 1.19 -20.22
N GLY A 200 -3.29 0.98 -18.90
CA GLY A 200 -4.02 -0.15 -18.32
C GLY A 200 -3.29 -1.49 -18.40
N LYS A 201 -2.13 -1.56 -19.06
CA LYS A 201 -1.32 -2.77 -19.15
C LYS A 201 -0.36 -2.85 -17.96
N ILE A 202 -0.57 -3.87 -17.13
CA ILE A 202 0.25 -4.12 -15.96
C ILE A 202 1.41 -5.07 -16.30
N SER A 203 2.61 -4.70 -15.85
CA SER A 203 3.79 -5.56 -15.89
C SER A 203 4.57 -5.46 -14.57
N ALA A 204 5.27 -6.53 -14.20
CA ALA A 204 6.08 -6.59 -12.99
C ALA A 204 7.53 -6.88 -13.36
N HIS A 205 8.46 -6.10 -12.79
CA HIS A 205 9.87 -6.11 -13.16
C HIS A 205 10.73 -6.31 -11.91
N TYR A 206 11.38 -7.46 -11.84
CA TYR A 206 12.33 -7.81 -10.81
C TYR A 206 13.66 -7.08 -11.05
N VAL A 207 14.17 -6.43 -10.01
CA VAL A 207 15.54 -5.87 -10.03
C VAL A 207 16.52 -7.04 -9.91
N ASP A 208 17.22 -7.35 -10.99
CA ASP A 208 18.19 -8.45 -11.04
C ASP A 208 19.61 -7.92 -10.84
N SER A 209 20.57 -8.83 -10.69
CA SER A 209 22.00 -8.52 -10.65
C SER A 209 22.49 -7.70 -11.85
N ILE A 210 21.82 -7.81 -12.99
CA ILE A 210 22.09 -7.03 -14.20
C ILE A 210 20.74 -6.60 -14.79
N GLY A 211 20.40 -5.32 -14.62
CA GLY A 211 19.16 -4.75 -15.15
C GLY A 211 17.90 -5.33 -14.51
N PHE A 212 16.87 -5.51 -15.34
CA PHE A 212 15.55 -5.91 -14.89
C PHE A 212 15.08 -7.16 -15.60
N LYS A 213 14.33 -7.99 -14.88
CA LYS A 213 13.67 -9.17 -15.44
C LYS A 213 12.17 -9.10 -15.25
N GLU A 214 11.42 -9.14 -16.34
CA GLU A 214 9.97 -9.24 -16.26
C GLU A 214 9.54 -10.54 -15.54
N LEU A 215 8.51 -10.44 -14.71
CA LEU A 215 7.86 -11.53 -13.97
C LEU A 215 6.46 -11.80 -14.54
N PRO A 216 6.33 -12.68 -15.56
CA PRO A 216 5.02 -13.02 -16.13
C PRO A 216 4.10 -13.66 -15.10
N GLY A 217 2.85 -13.21 -15.04
CA GLY A 217 1.83 -13.73 -14.13
C GLY A 217 2.12 -13.46 -12.66
N PHE A 218 2.93 -12.45 -12.33
CA PHE A 218 3.28 -12.14 -10.93
C PHE A 218 2.05 -11.86 -10.05
N LEU A 219 1.03 -11.19 -10.60
CA LEU A 219 -0.26 -10.95 -9.93
C LEU A 219 -1.12 -12.21 -9.79
N ASP A 220 -0.96 -13.16 -10.71
CA ASP A 220 -1.78 -14.38 -10.76
C ASP A 220 -1.20 -15.49 -9.85
N LYS A 221 0.09 -15.40 -9.51
CA LYS A 221 0.79 -16.33 -8.63
C LYS A 221 0.47 -16.06 -7.16
N LYS A 222 -0.70 -16.52 -6.71
CA LYS A 222 -0.86 -16.89 -5.30
C LYS A 222 0.04 -18.07 -5.03
N GLN A 223 0.95 -17.95 -4.06
CA GLN A 223 1.79 -19.07 -3.70
C GLN A 223 0.85 -20.12 -3.10
N GLU A 224 0.65 -21.24 -3.81
CA GLU A 224 0.08 -22.42 -3.17
C GLU A 224 1.06 -22.79 -2.07
N ARG A 225 0.76 -22.38 -0.84
CA ARG A 225 1.44 -22.88 0.34
C ARG A 225 1.18 -24.37 0.33
N SER A 226 2.11 -25.14 -0.22
CA SER A 226 2.18 -26.58 -0.01
C SER A 226 2.25 -26.74 1.50
N SER A 227 1.08 -26.95 2.11
CA SER A 227 1.01 -27.16 3.53
C SER A 227 1.84 -28.42 3.79
N VAL A 228 2.64 -28.42 4.86
CA VAL A 228 3.34 -29.64 5.29
C VAL A 228 2.35 -30.82 5.41
N LEU A 229 1.07 -30.52 5.67
CA LEU A 229 -0.05 -31.46 5.61
C LEU A 229 -0.32 -32.04 4.22
N GLN A 230 -0.26 -31.27 3.13
CA GLN A 230 -0.37 -31.81 1.76
C GLN A 230 0.82 -32.71 1.40
N THR A 231 2.05 -32.30 1.73
CA THR A 231 3.25 -33.12 1.48
C THR A 231 3.26 -34.41 2.32
N LEU A 232 2.72 -34.36 3.55
CA LEU A 232 2.55 -35.53 4.41
C LEU A 232 1.40 -36.43 3.92
N LYS A 233 0.32 -35.85 3.38
CA LYS A 233 -0.82 -36.60 2.84
C LYS A 233 -0.43 -37.34 1.56
N GLU A 234 0.31 -36.71 0.65
CA GLU A 234 0.88 -37.37 -0.54
C GLU A 234 1.87 -38.50 -0.18
N LYS A 235 2.66 -38.33 0.88
CA LYS A 235 3.55 -39.40 1.38
C LYS A 235 2.78 -40.56 2.03
N CYS A 236 1.60 -40.30 2.60
CA CYS A 236 0.73 -41.34 3.16
C CYS A 236 -0.07 -42.09 2.08
N ASP A 237 -0.38 -41.44 0.96
CA ASP A 237 -1.14 -42.02 -0.16
C ASP A 237 -0.24 -42.71 -1.21
N ALA A 238 1.07 -42.73 -1.00
CA ALA A 238 1.99 -43.50 -1.84
C ALA A 238 1.71 -45.02 -1.69
N PRO A 239 1.55 -45.78 -2.79
CA PRO A 239 1.20 -47.21 -2.76
C PRO A 239 2.25 -48.12 -2.12
N GLU A 240 3.42 -47.57 -1.76
CA GLU A 240 4.50 -48.27 -1.05
C GLU A 240 4.34 -48.25 0.49
N CYS A 241 3.36 -47.53 1.04
CA CYS A 241 3.11 -47.53 2.48
C CYS A 241 2.32 -48.77 2.91
N ASN A 242 3.02 -49.82 3.35
CA ASN A 242 2.39 -51.04 3.89
C ASN A 242 1.86 -50.78 5.32
N PRO A 243 0.54 -50.75 5.55
CA PRO A 243 -0.04 -50.26 6.81
C PRO A 243 0.16 -51.20 8.02
N ILE A 244 0.77 -52.38 7.82
CA ILE A 244 0.99 -53.38 8.88
C ILE A 244 2.18 -53.01 9.79
N VAL A 245 3.19 -52.29 9.29
CA VAL A 245 4.41 -51.98 10.07
C VAL A 245 4.23 -50.77 10.99
N CYS A 246 3.36 -49.83 10.61
CA CYS A 246 3.22 -48.55 11.32
C CYS A 246 2.44 -48.63 12.65
N ARG A 247 1.72 -49.73 12.92
CA ARG A 247 0.92 -49.89 14.16
C ARG A 247 1.71 -50.41 15.37
N LYS A 248 2.97 -50.84 15.22
CA LYS A 248 3.72 -51.46 16.32
C LYS A 248 4.42 -50.51 17.29
N ALA A 249 4.46 -49.19 17.03
CA ALA A 249 5.25 -48.25 17.83
C ALA A 249 4.48 -47.48 18.92
N ARG A 250 3.26 -47.90 19.31
CA ARG A 250 2.45 -47.18 20.33
C ARG A 250 2.21 -47.96 21.63
N ALA A 251 2.86 -49.10 21.84
CA ALA A 251 2.58 -49.99 22.99
C ALA A 251 3.77 -50.22 23.94
N GLU A 252 4.88 -49.48 23.82
CA GLU A 252 6.01 -49.58 24.76
C GLU A 252 6.42 -48.17 25.16
N HIS A 253 5.76 -47.60 26.17
CA HIS A 253 6.29 -46.64 27.16
C HIS A 253 5.12 -46.17 28.05
N GLU A 254 4.47 -47.13 28.73
CA GLU A 254 3.91 -46.90 30.05
C GLU A 254 4.86 -47.58 31.04
N LEU A 255 5.51 -46.76 31.87
CA LEU A 255 5.95 -47.05 33.25
C LEU A 255 6.40 -45.74 33.90
#